data_AF-A0A954FRM9-F1
#
_entry.id   AF-A0A954FRM9-F1
#
_cell.length_a   1.000
_cell.length_b   1.000
_cell.length_c   1.000
_cell.angle_alpha   90.00
_cell.angle_beta   90.00
_cell.angle_gamma   90.00
#
_symmetry.space_group_name_H-M   'P 1'
#
loop_
_entity.id
_entity.type
_entity.pdbx_description
1 polymer ?
#
loop_
_entity_poly.entity_id
_entity_poly.type
_entity_poly.pdbx_seq_one_letter_code
_entity_poly.pdbx_strand_id
1 'polypeptide(L)'
;MDQLVKRIRLLAIYVALLLPLIAFGVFQSLQSSNNSPIDWVNASFSERKHYDEFVELFGPGDVVIASWPKCFWSDSRLDRLVRGLREAKAFRTSDGHPLFQQVTCGRETLLRMVKTNELQTIETTSSETQTFADASHSSGNNDAENRGRMSLQDAIQRLQGTLIGPDGRTTCIVVTLNRTGMDHRGTVIDNLRRAIRLSCGVADEQIHLAGPVMDGLTTDRASHRSLTNFAGPSALIIFLICWWSLRSLLSGAVVFLAACFCQSVLLAAIYYTGQKLSALLIILPPLV
;
A
#
# COMPACT_ATOMS: atom_id res chain seq x y z
N MET A 1 57.60 -1.95 -10.66
CA MET A 1 56.56 -2.25 -9.65
C MET A 1 55.88 -0.99 -9.10
N ASP A 2 56.62 0.08 -8.77
CA ASP A 2 56.04 1.34 -8.24
C ASP A 2 54.93 1.99 -9.07
N GLN A 3 55.07 2.03 -10.39
CA GLN A 3 54.04 2.61 -11.27
C GLN A 3 52.73 1.83 -11.25
N LEU A 4 52.79 0.49 -11.15
CA LEU A 4 51.62 -0.37 -11.03
C LEU A 4 50.93 -0.17 -9.68
N VAL A 5 51.70 -0.11 -8.60
CA VAL A 5 51.17 0.14 -7.24
C VAL A 5 50.51 1.52 -7.15
N LYS A 6 51.09 2.55 -7.77
CA LYS A 6 50.49 3.89 -7.85
C LYS A 6 49.14 3.87 -8.60
N ARG A 7 49.06 3.17 -9.74
CA ARG A 7 47.80 3.02 -10.50
C ARG A 7 46.72 2.28 -9.70
N ILE A 8 47.08 1.19 -9.03
CA ILE A 8 46.15 0.43 -8.18
C ILE A 8 45.64 1.29 -7.02
N ARG A 9 46.52 2.05 -6.36
CA ARG A 9 46.13 2.97 -5.29
C ARG A 9 45.19 4.06 -5.79
N LEU A 10 45.46 4.66 -6.94
CA LEU A 10 44.57 5.64 -7.55
C LEU A 10 43.19 5.05 -7.86
N LEU A 11 43.14 3.84 -8.43
CA LEU A 11 41.88 3.16 -8.72
C LEU A 11 41.10 2.87 -7.43
N ALA A 12 41.76 2.40 -6.37
CA ALA A 12 41.12 2.17 -5.07
C ALA A 12 40.56 3.47 -4.47
N ILE A 13 41.26 4.60 -4.62
CA ILE A 13 40.77 5.92 -4.17
C ILE A 13 39.53 6.33 -4.97
N TYR A 14 39.53 6.18 -6.30
CA TYR A 14 38.36 6.49 -7.12
C TYR A 14 37.15 5.63 -6.74
N VAL A 15 37.35 4.32 -6.55
CA VAL A 15 36.28 3.41 -6.11
C VAL A 15 35.76 3.83 -4.74
N ALA A 16 36.63 4.11 -3.76
CA ALA A 16 36.22 4.54 -2.43
C ALA A 16 35.41 5.85 -2.45
N LEU A 17 35.78 6.79 -3.33
CA LEU A 17 35.07 8.07 -3.49
C LEU A 17 33.70 7.90 -4.18
N LEU A 18 33.58 6.95 -5.11
CA LEU A 18 32.32 6.65 -5.81
C LEU A 18 31.39 5.72 -5.02
N LEU A 19 31.94 4.93 -4.09
CA LEU A 19 31.19 3.94 -3.31
C LEU A 19 29.95 4.51 -2.59
N PRO A 20 29.99 5.68 -1.91
CA PRO A 20 28.78 6.23 -1.29
C PRO A 20 27.69 6.58 -2.31
N LEU A 21 28.07 7.11 -3.49
CA LEU A 21 27.14 7.44 -4.57
C LEU A 21 26.49 6.18 -5.16
N ILE A 22 27.29 5.12 -5.36
CA ILE A 22 26.81 3.83 -5.86
C ILE A 22 25.89 3.18 -4.82
N ALA A 23 26.32 3.14 -3.55
CA ALA A 23 25.53 2.55 -2.47
C ALA A 23 24.18 3.26 -2.30
N PHE A 24 24.16 4.59 -2.39
CA PHE A 24 22.92 5.37 -2.37
C PHE A 24 22.00 5.00 -3.54
N GLY A 25 22.53 4.96 -4.78
CA GLY A 25 21.74 4.60 -5.96
C GLY A 25 21.18 3.17 -5.90
N VAL A 26 21.99 2.20 -5.44
CA VAL A 26 21.57 0.81 -5.20
C VAL A 26 20.43 0.76 -4.19
N PHE A 27 20.59 1.41 -3.04
CA PHE A 27 19.61 1.40 -1.97
C PHE A 27 18.28 2.00 -2.43
N GLN A 28 18.33 3.14 -3.13
CA GLN A 28 17.14 3.79 -3.66
C GLN A 28 16.45 2.93 -4.73
N SER A 29 17.20 2.32 -5.64
CA SER A 29 16.65 1.44 -6.68
C SER A 29 15.92 0.23 -6.09
N LEU A 30 16.41 -0.32 -4.98
CA LEU A 30 15.78 -1.47 -4.30
C LEU A 30 14.54 -1.07 -3.51
N GLN A 31 14.50 0.15 -2.95
CA GLN A 31 13.33 0.65 -2.22
C GLN A 31 12.21 1.16 -3.13
N SER A 32 12.54 1.70 -4.30
CA SER A 32 11.55 2.26 -5.24
C SER A 32 10.92 1.21 -6.17
N SER A 33 11.06 -0.07 -5.88
CA SER A 33 10.49 -1.16 -6.68
C SER A 33 8.99 -1.26 -6.42
N ASN A 34 8.20 -0.55 -7.22
CA ASN A 34 6.74 -0.67 -7.24
C ASN A 34 6.34 -1.53 -8.44
N ASN A 35 5.96 -2.80 -8.22
CA ASN A 35 5.47 -3.63 -9.29
C ASN A 35 4.00 -3.31 -9.56
N SER A 36 3.76 -2.49 -10.59
CA SER A 36 2.43 -2.19 -11.12
C SER A 36 2.35 -2.67 -12.57
N PRO A 37 1.36 -3.50 -12.95
CA PRO A 37 1.26 -4.03 -14.31
C PRO A 37 1.21 -2.96 -15.40
N ILE A 38 0.66 -1.78 -15.09
CA ILE A 38 0.58 -0.64 -16.03
C ILE A 38 1.96 -0.09 -16.41
N ASP A 39 2.97 -0.28 -15.55
CA ASP A 39 4.34 0.17 -15.80
C ASP A 39 5.14 -0.79 -16.69
N TRP A 40 4.57 -1.94 -17.06
CA TRP A 40 5.21 -2.89 -17.97
C TRP A 40 5.10 -2.47 -19.44
N VAL A 41 4.15 -1.60 -19.76
CA VAL A 41 3.92 -1.06 -21.11
C VAL A 41 4.41 0.39 -21.19
N ASN A 42 4.93 0.78 -22.35
CA ASN A 42 5.46 2.13 -22.54
C ASN A 42 4.35 3.19 -22.47
N ALA A 43 4.71 4.43 -22.14
CA ALA A 43 3.76 5.55 -22.08
C ALA A 43 3.12 5.87 -23.45
N SER A 44 3.78 5.49 -24.55
CA SER A 44 3.25 5.65 -25.91
C SER A 44 2.25 4.56 -26.32
N PHE A 45 1.98 3.57 -25.47
CA PHE A 45 1.01 2.51 -25.76
C PHE A 45 -0.40 3.09 -25.70
N SER A 46 -1.18 2.91 -26.77
CA SER A 46 -2.51 3.53 -26.92
C SER A 46 -3.45 3.19 -25.75
N GLU A 47 -3.41 1.95 -25.29
CA GLU A 47 -4.28 1.43 -24.23
C GLU A 47 -3.88 1.99 -22.87
N ARG A 48 -2.58 2.27 -22.65
CA ARG A 48 -2.12 2.99 -21.46
C ARG A 48 -2.63 4.42 -21.47
N LYS A 49 -2.61 5.08 -22.63
CA LYS A 49 -3.14 6.44 -22.76
C LYS A 49 -4.65 6.50 -22.45
N HIS A 50 -5.44 5.56 -22.98
CA HIS A 50 -6.87 5.48 -22.66
C HIS A 50 -7.11 5.24 -21.16
N TYR A 51 -6.27 4.42 -20.52
CA TYR A 51 -6.33 4.22 -19.07
C TYR A 51 -5.98 5.51 -18.30
N ASP A 52 -4.92 6.21 -18.69
CA ASP A 52 -4.52 7.46 -18.04
C ASP A 52 -5.62 8.54 -18.17
N GLU A 53 -6.24 8.66 -19.34
CA GLU A 53 -7.40 9.54 -19.58
C GLU A 53 -8.61 9.14 -18.71
N PHE A 54 -8.89 7.84 -18.57
CA PHE A 54 -9.93 7.34 -17.66
C PHE A 54 -9.64 7.70 -16.20
N VAL A 55 -8.39 7.53 -15.75
CA VAL A 55 -7.96 7.84 -14.38
C VAL A 55 -8.07 9.33 -14.08
N GLU A 56 -7.84 10.21 -15.05
CA GLU A 56 -8.05 11.65 -14.87
C GLU A 56 -9.52 12.00 -14.64
N LEU A 57 -10.44 11.29 -15.29
CA LEU A 57 -11.88 11.53 -15.20
C LEU A 57 -12.52 10.88 -13.97
N PHE A 58 -12.15 9.65 -13.64
CA PHE A 58 -12.82 8.82 -12.64
C PHE A 58 -11.96 8.52 -11.40
N GLY A 59 -10.69 8.87 -11.42
CA GLY A 59 -9.71 8.50 -10.41
C GLY A 59 -9.08 7.11 -10.66
N PRO A 60 -8.01 6.79 -9.92
CA PRO A 60 -7.31 5.52 -10.03
C PRO A 60 -8.10 4.38 -9.39
N GLY A 61 -7.90 3.18 -9.93
CA GLY A 61 -8.46 1.92 -9.39
C GLY A 61 -7.68 1.36 -8.20
N ASP A 62 -6.77 2.14 -7.61
CA ASP A 62 -5.83 1.72 -6.56
C ASP A 62 -6.52 1.68 -5.19
N VAL A 63 -7.39 0.69 -5.01
CA VAL A 63 -8.24 0.53 -3.85
C VAL A 63 -7.66 -0.50 -2.87
N VAL A 64 -7.79 -0.19 -1.59
CA VAL A 64 -7.58 -1.11 -0.47
C VAL A 64 -8.87 -1.22 0.32
N ILE A 65 -9.33 -2.44 0.51
CA ILE A 65 -10.49 -2.78 1.32
C ILE A 65 -9.99 -3.39 2.62
N ALA A 66 -10.39 -2.82 3.75
CA ALA A 66 -10.03 -3.26 5.08
C ALA A 66 -11.26 -3.73 5.86
N SER A 67 -11.18 -4.92 6.45
CA SER A 67 -12.16 -5.44 7.41
C SER A 67 -11.49 -6.43 8.36
N TRP A 68 -12.18 -6.84 9.41
CA TRP A 68 -11.69 -7.77 10.42
C TRP A 68 -12.88 -8.49 11.08
N PRO A 69 -12.66 -9.61 11.80
CA PRO A 69 -13.71 -10.28 12.54
C PRO A 69 -14.46 -9.33 13.48
N LYS A 70 -15.79 -9.32 13.41
CA LYS A 70 -16.66 -8.42 14.18
C LYS A 70 -16.46 -6.92 13.88
N CYS A 71 -15.99 -6.58 12.68
CA CYS A 71 -16.04 -5.21 12.17
C CYS A 71 -17.49 -4.83 11.84
N PHE A 72 -18.29 -4.51 12.87
CA PHE A 72 -19.70 -4.20 12.70
C PHE A 72 -19.92 -2.72 12.41
N TRP A 73 -20.88 -2.40 11.54
CA TRP A 73 -21.24 -1.01 11.23
C TRP A 73 -21.77 -0.26 12.45
N SER A 74 -22.26 -0.95 13.48
CA SER A 74 -22.73 -0.35 14.73
C SER A 74 -21.60 0.22 15.60
N ASP A 75 -20.34 -0.13 15.34
CA ASP A 75 -19.19 0.31 16.13
C ASP A 75 -18.78 1.76 15.79
N SER A 76 -18.95 2.68 16.75
CA SER A 76 -18.58 4.09 16.62
C SER A 76 -17.07 4.34 16.54
N ARG A 77 -16.23 3.34 16.88
CA ARG A 77 -14.77 3.45 16.73
C ARG A 77 -14.35 3.62 15.26
N LEU A 78 -15.18 3.13 14.32
CA LEU A 78 -14.97 3.32 12.88
C LEU A 78 -14.98 4.81 12.51
N ASP A 79 -15.80 5.63 13.17
CA ASP A 79 -15.89 7.07 12.88
C ASP A 79 -14.57 7.78 13.24
N ARG A 80 -13.96 7.40 14.37
CA ARG A 80 -12.64 7.90 14.79
C ARG A 80 -11.54 7.46 13.85
N LEU A 81 -11.57 6.19 13.43
CA LEU A 81 -10.60 5.65 12.48
C LEU A 81 -10.68 6.40 11.14
N VAL A 82 -11.87 6.52 10.55
CA VAL A 82 -12.09 7.22 9.27
C VAL A 82 -11.61 8.67 9.32
N ARG A 83 -11.90 9.38 10.42
CA ARG A 83 -11.39 10.73 10.65
C ARG A 83 -9.86 10.75 10.69
N GLY A 84 -9.26 9.82 11.44
CA GLY A 84 -7.81 9.65 11.50
C GLY A 84 -7.16 9.40 10.13
N LEU A 85 -7.78 8.57 9.28
CA LEU A 85 -7.29 8.30 7.93
C LEU A 85 -7.31 9.55 7.03
N ARG A 86 -8.24 10.49 7.25
CA ARG A 86 -8.36 11.74 6.47
C ARG A 86 -7.45 12.87 6.99
N GLU A 87 -7.21 12.91 8.30
CA GLU A 87 -6.61 14.07 8.96
C GLU A 87 -5.18 13.82 9.44
N ALA A 88 -4.81 12.59 9.81
CA ALA A 88 -3.53 12.32 10.44
C ALA A 88 -2.34 12.60 9.51
N LYS A 89 -1.28 13.17 10.09
CA LYS A 89 -0.02 13.46 9.38
C LYS A 89 0.61 12.21 8.74
N ALA A 90 0.35 11.03 9.30
CA ALA A 90 0.85 9.75 8.77
C ALA A 90 0.30 9.39 7.37
N PHE A 91 -0.81 10.02 6.95
CA PHE A 91 -1.43 9.83 5.64
C PHE A 91 -1.32 11.10 4.77
N ARG A 92 -0.30 11.93 5.04
CA ARG A 92 0.01 13.13 4.29
C ARG A 92 1.49 13.17 3.94
N THR A 93 1.80 13.77 2.79
CA THR A 93 3.17 14.08 2.38
C THR A 93 3.77 15.15 3.31
N SER A 94 5.10 15.35 3.26
CA SER A 94 5.79 16.45 3.95
C SER A 94 5.13 17.82 3.71
N ASP A 95 4.60 18.01 2.51
CA ASP A 95 3.98 19.27 2.07
C ASP A 95 2.49 19.37 2.45
N GLY A 96 1.97 18.38 3.18
CA GLY A 96 0.60 18.36 3.71
C GLY A 96 -0.46 17.79 2.77
N HIS A 97 -0.12 17.44 1.52
CA HIS A 97 -1.05 16.80 0.59
C HIS A 97 -1.46 15.40 1.08
N PRO A 98 -2.74 15.00 0.95
CA PRO A 98 -3.20 13.68 1.37
C PRO A 98 -2.62 12.58 0.48
N LEU A 99 -2.44 11.38 1.04
CA LEU A 99 -2.01 10.17 0.30
C LEU A 99 -3.20 9.31 -0.17
N PHE A 100 -4.38 9.55 0.41
CA PHE A 100 -5.64 8.96 -0.05
C PHE A 100 -6.41 9.97 -0.89
N GLN A 101 -6.88 9.51 -2.04
CA GLN A 101 -7.87 10.25 -2.84
C GLN A 101 -9.24 10.20 -2.19
N GLN A 102 -9.62 9.04 -1.64
CA GLN A 102 -10.91 8.84 -1.00
C GLN A 102 -10.81 7.84 0.15
N VAL A 103 -11.59 8.07 1.20
CA VAL A 103 -11.79 7.15 2.32
C VAL A 103 -13.29 7.00 2.51
N THR A 104 -13.81 5.80 2.32
CA THR A 104 -15.24 5.47 2.47
C THR A 104 -15.38 4.38 3.52
N CYS A 105 -16.39 4.46 4.37
CA CYS A 105 -16.71 3.42 5.35
C CYS A 105 -18.19 3.06 5.25
N GLY A 106 -18.51 1.77 5.30
CA GLY A 106 -19.90 1.34 5.21
C GLY A 106 -20.79 1.87 6.33
N ARG A 107 -20.26 2.04 7.56
CA ARG A 107 -20.98 2.74 8.65
C ARG A 107 -21.35 4.16 8.24
N GLU A 108 -20.38 4.97 7.84
CA GLU A 108 -20.62 6.38 7.48
C GLU A 108 -21.62 6.49 6.32
N THR A 109 -21.48 5.66 5.29
CA THR A 109 -22.40 5.63 4.14
C THR A 109 -23.80 5.20 4.57
N LEU A 110 -23.93 4.16 5.40
CA LEU A 110 -25.20 3.68 5.91
C LEU A 110 -25.91 4.77 6.73
N LEU A 111 -25.21 5.40 7.67
CA LEU A 111 -25.76 6.45 8.53
C LEU A 111 -26.19 7.70 7.73
N ARG A 112 -25.53 7.99 6.59
CA ARG A 112 -25.94 9.08 5.69
C ARG A 112 -27.23 8.77 4.92
N MET A 113 -27.53 7.50 4.68
CA MET A 113 -28.74 7.06 3.96
C MET A 113 -29.98 6.97 4.87
N VAL A 114 -29.79 6.75 6.16
CA VAL A 114 -30.85 6.49 7.14
C VAL A 114 -31.38 7.77 7.77
N LYS A 115 -32.68 7.80 8.11
CA LYS A 115 -33.31 8.92 8.85
C LYS A 115 -32.70 9.05 10.24
N THR A 116 -32.26 10.25 10.60
CA THR A 116 -31.57 10.57 11.88
C THR A 116 -32.36 10.17 13.14
N ASN A 117 -33.68 9.98 13.05
CA ASN A 117 -34.53 9.60 14.19
C ASN A 117 -34.47 8.10 14.60
N GLU A 118 -33.90 7.18 13.82
CA GLU A 118 -33.87 5.74 14.18
C GLU A 118 -32.65 5.34 15.05
N LEU A 119 -31.63 6.19 15.15
CA LEU A 119 -30.41 5.88 15.92
C LEU A 119 -30.61 6.04 17.44
N GLN A 120 -31.54 6.90 17.86
CA GLN A 120 -31.89 7.06 19.28
C GLN A 120 -32.64 5.83 19.82
N THR A 121 -33.40 5.12 18.98
CA THR A 121 -34.16 3.94 19.40
C THR A 121 -33.22 2.78 19.79
N ILE A 122 -32.04 2.66 19.16
CA ILE A 122 -31.10 1.56 19.44
C ILE A 122 -30.33 1.77 20.75
N GLU A 123 -29.97 3.01 21.10
CA GLU A 123 -29.37 3.30 22.43
C GLU A 123 -30.39 3.07 23.55
N THR A 124 -31.66 3.38 23.30
CA THR A 124 -32.72 3.24 24.32
C THR A 124 -33.19 1.79 24.51
N THR A 125 -33.16 0.93 23.49
CA THR A 125 -33.70 -0.45 23.60
C THR A 125 -32.83 -1.42 24.43
N SER A 126 -31.64 -0.98 24.89
CA SER A 126 -30.83 -1.74 25.85
C SER A 126 -31.20 -1.49 27.32
N SER A 127 -32.17 -0.63 27.58
CA SER A 127 -32.71 -0.38 28.91
C SER A 127 -34.21 -0.15 28.81
N GLU A 128 -34.97 -1.00 29.51
CA GLU A 128 -36.41 -0.87 29.80
C GLU A 128 -37.39 -1.61 28.89
N THR A 129 -38.01 -2.58 29.56
CA THR A 129 -39.26 -3.28 29.22
C THR A 129 -40.44 -2.37 29.63
N GLN A 130 -41.61 -2.54 28.99
CA GLN A 130 -42.96 -2.05 29.38
C GLN A 130 -43.31 -0.59 29.02
N THR A 131 -44.52 -0.16 28.62
CA THR A 131 -45.79 -0.71 28.10
C THR A 131 -46.60 0.51 27.58
N PHE A 132 -47.60 0.26 26.73
CA PHE A 132 -48.84 1.02 26.53
C PHE A 132 -48.93 2.12 25.46
N ALA A 133 -50.13 2.13 24.89
CA ALA A 133 -50.66 2.80 23.72
C ALA A 133 -50.89 4.31 23.92
N ASP A 134 -50.86 5.08 22.83
CA ASP A 134 -52.06 5.74 22.31
C ASP A 134 -51.78 6.46 20.98
N ALA A 135 -52.80 6.47 20.12
CA ALA A 135 -52.83 7.16 18.84
C ALA A 135 -53.25 8.62 19.02
N SER A 136 -52.69 9.54 18.22
CA SER A 136 -53.49 10.48 17.41
C SER A 136 -52.65 11.51 16.63
N HIS A 137 -53.15 11.75 15.42
CA HIS A 137 -52.87 12.79 14.43
C HIS A 137 -52.12 14.06 14.86
N SER A 138 -51.09 14.42 14.09
CA SER A 138 -50.99 15.78 13.53
C SER A 138 -50.40 15.72 12.11
N SER A 139 -51.24 16.08 11.14
CA SER A 139 -50.87 16.31 9.75
C SER A 139 -50.51 17.78 9.61
N GLY A 140 -49.32 18.07 9.09
CA GLY A 140 -48.86 19.45 8.91
C GLY A 140 -47.39 19.58 8.53
N ASN A 141 -47.12 19.46 7.23
CA ASN A 141 -46.13 20.27 6.52
C ASN A 141 -44.62 20.02 6.80
N ASN A 142 -44.13 18.78 6.66
CA ASN A 142 -42.69 18.44 6.65
C ASN A 142 -42.26 17.55 5.47
N ASP A 143 -43.09 17.40 4.44
CA ASP A 143 -42.95 16.31 3.44
C ASP A 143 -41.96 16.59 2.29
N ALA A 144 -41.31 17.75 2.25
CA ALA A 144 -40.30 18.07 1.23
C ALA A 144 -38.87 17.74 1.67
N GLU A 145 -38.51 17.95 2.95
CA GLU A 145 -37.20 17.58 3.50
C GLU A 145 -37.09 16.09 3.89
N ASN A 146 -38.23 15.42 4.10
CA ASN A 146 -38.27 14.03 4.57
C ASN A 146 -38.24 12.96 3.43
N ARG A 147 -38.14 13.40 2.16
CA ARG A 147 -38.18 12.54 0.96
C ARG A 147 -36.86 11.85 0.60
N GLY A 148 -35.76 12.20 1.26
CA GLY A 148 -34.42 11.74 0.85
C GLY A 148 -33.80 10.59 1.65
N ARG A 149 -34.42 10.13 2.73
CA ARG A 149 -33.80 9.17 3.66
C ARG A 149 -34.67 7.93 3.86
N MET A 150 -34.06 6.74 3.77
CA MET A 150 -34.75 5.44 3.79
C MET A 150 -34.70 4.79 5.18
N SER A 151 -35.47 3.72 5.39
CA SER A 151 -35.39 2.89 6.60
C SER A 151 -34.00 2.27 6.73
N LEU A 152 -33.54 2.03 7.97
CA LEU A 152 -32.30 1.31 8.24
C LEU A 152 -32.24 -0.04 7.52
N GLN A 153 -33.34 -0.78 7.47
CA GLN A 153 -33.38 -2.09 6.81
C GLN A 153 -33.18 -1.96 5.30
N ASP A 154 -33.83 -1.00 4.65
CA ASP A 154 -33.68 -0.75 3.21
C ASP A 154 -32.25 -0.30 2.87
N ALA A 155 -31.65 0.53 3.72
CA ALA A 155 -30.28 1.00 3.54
C ALA A 155 -29.27 -0.16 3.69
N ILE A 156 -29.46 -1.03 4.69
CA ILE A 156 -28.65 -2.25 4.86
C ILE A 156 -28.80 -3.14 3.61
N GLN A 157 -30.02 -3.40 3.16
CA GLN A 157 -30.27 -4.25 2.00
C GLN A 157 -29.63 -3.70 0.72
N ARG A 158 -29.61 -2.37 0.52
CA ARG A 158 -28.93 -1.74 -0.63
C ARG A 158 -27.41 -1.77 -0.56
N LEU A 159 -26.85 -1.72 0.65
CA LEU A 159 -25.40 -1.74 0.85
C LEU A 159 -24.84 -3.16 1.02
N GLN A 160 -25.69 -4.16 1.18
CA GLN A 160 -25.31 -5.57 1.19
C GLN A 160 -24.60 -5.95 -0.11
N GLY A 161 -23.46 -6.63 0.02
CA GLY A 161 -22.62 -7.02 -1.12
C GLY A 161 -21.73 -5.90 -1.68
N THR A 162 -21.82 -4.67 -1.16
CA THR A 162 -20.93 -3.56 -1.53
C THR A 162 -20.10 -3.09 -0.34
N LEU A 163 -20.73 -2.50 0.69
CA LEU A 163 -20.07 -1.98 1.90
C LEU A 163 -20.52 -2.69 3.19
N ILE A 164 -21.58 -3.50 3.10
CA ILE A 164 -22.12 -4.32 4.19
C ILE A 164 -22.04 -5.80 3.77
N GLY A 165 -21.63 -6.65 4.69
CA GLY A 165 -21.55 -8.09 4.50
C GLY A 165 -22.92 -8.73 4.32
N PRO A 166 -22.97 -9.97 3.81
CA PRO A 166 -24.23 -10.72 3.64
C PRO A 166 -24.96 -10.96 4.98
N ASP A 167 -24.26 -10.86 6.11
CA ASP A 167 -24.80 -10.94 7.46
C ASP A 167 -25.57 -9.68 7.90
N GLY A 168 -25.54 -8.60 7.10
CA GLY A 168 -26.19 -7.32 7.41
C GLY A 168 -25.57 -6.55 8.58
N ARG A 169 -24.47 -7.04 9.15
CA ARG A 169 -23.81 -6.46 10.34
C ARG A 169 -22.36 -6.10 10.05
N THR A 170 -21.63 -6.96 9.37
CA THR A 170 -20.22 -6.72 9.05
C THR A 170 -20.09 -5.60 8.03
N THR A 171 -19.06 -4.77 8.15
CA THR A 171 -18.76 -3.69 7.23
C THR A 171 -17.27 -3.66 6.87
N CYS A 172 -16.91 -2.76 5.97
CA CYS A 172 -15.54 -2.54 5.55
C CYS A 172 -15.24 -1.04 5.43
N ILE A 173 -13.95 -0.75 5.36
CA ILE A 173 -13.39 0.55 5.01
C ILE A 173 -12.74 0.39 3.64
N VAL A 174 -13.02 1.29 2.73
CA VAL A 174 -12.48 1.33 1.39
C VAL A 174 -11.65 2.61 1.28
N VAL A 175 -10.35 2.46 1.05
CA VAL A 175 -9.45 3.60 0.80
C VAL A 175 -8.90 3.53 -0.61
N THR A 176 -8.97 4.64 -1.33
CA THR A 176 -8.40 4.80 -2.67
C THR A 176 -7.13 5.62 -2.54
N LEU A 177 -5.99 5.06 -2.94
CA LEU A 177 -4.71 5.76 -2.92
C LEU A 177 -4.60 6.67 -4.13
N ASN A 178 -3.96 7.82 -3.97
CA ASN A 178 -3.56 8.63 -5.12
C ASN A 178 -2.16 8.22 -5.61
N ARG A 179 -1.67 8.86 -6.68
CA ARG A 179 -0.36 8.57 -7.29
C ARG A 179 0.78 8.60 -6.26
N THR A 180 0.84 9.62 -5.39
CA THR A 180 1.87 9.75 -4.36
C THR A 180 1.75 8.69 -3.26
N GLY A 181 0.52 8.34 -2.88
CA GLY A 181 0.22 7.25 -1.96
C GLY A 181 0.68 5.90 -2.53
N MET A 182 0.54 5.69 -3.84
CA MET A 182 1.00 4.48 -4.53
C MET A 182 2.52 4.36 -4.58
N ASP A 183 3.25 5.46 -4.79
CA ASP A 183 4.72 5.46 -4.72
C ASP A 183 5.23 5.04 -3.33
N HIS A 184 4.45 5.28 -2.27
CA HIS A 184 4.78 4.92 -0.89
C HIS A 184 3.87 3.83 -0.32
N ARG A 185 3.30 2.97 -1.17
CA ARG A 185 2.24 2.01 -0.80
C ARG A 185 2.59 1.15 0.42
N GLY A 186 3.83 0.67 0.54
CA GLY A 186 4.26 -0.14 1.69
C GLY A 186 4.07 0.58 3.03
N THR A 187 4.60 1.79 3.14
CA THR A 187 4.50 2.63 4.35
C THR A 187 3.06 3.04 4.64
N VAL A 188 2.28 3.38 3.61
CA VAL A 188 0.86 3.76 3.75
C VAL A 188 0.04 2.60 4.31
N ILE A 189 0.24 1.39 3.80
CA ILE A 189 -0.44 0.18 4.28
C ILE A 189 -0.03 -0.17 5.72
N ASP A 190 1.25 -0.05 6.06
CA ASP A 190 1.71 -0.31 7.42
C ASP A 190 1.14 0.70 8.42
N ASN A 191 1.03 1.97 8.02
CA ASN A 191 0.37 3.01 8.80
C ASN A 191 -1.15 2.78 8.90
N LEU A 192 -1.81 2.31 7.84
CA LEU A 192 -3.24 1.96 7.84
C LEU A 192 -3.52 0.84 8.85
N ARG A 193 -2.73 -0.24 8.79
CA ARG A 193 -2.81 -1.37 9.72
C ARG A 193 -2.59 -0.91 11.17
N ARG A 194 -1.58 -0.06 11.41
CA ARG A 194 -1.35 0.56 12.72
C ARG A 194 -2.53 1.41 13.19
N ALA A 195 -3.13 2.21 12.31
CA ALA A 195 -4.29 3.04 12.64
C ALA A 195 -5.51 2.20 13.04
N ILE A 196 -5.78 1.11 12.31
CA ILE A 196 -6.85 0.14 12.63
C ILE A 196 -6.60 -0.47 14.02
N ARG A 197 -5.38 -0.96 14.27
CA ARG A 197 -4.98 -1.55 15.55
C ARG A 197 -5.21 -0.58 16.71
N LEU A 198 -4.75 0.66 16.59
CA LEU A 198 -4.84 1.66 17.66
C LEU A 198 -6.26 2.16 17.90
N SER A 199 -7.05 2.34 16.83
CA SER A 199 -8.39 2.94 16.94
C SER A 199 -9.46 1.92 17.31
N CYS A 200 -9.34 0.69 16.81
CA CYS A 200 -10.33 -0.37 16.95
C CYS A 200 -9.88 -1.50 17.88
N GLY A 201 -8.64 -1.49 18.39
CA GLY A 201 -8.13 -2.49 19.33
C GLY A 201 -8.05 -3.89 18.73
N VAL A 202 -7.76 -4.00 17.43
CA VAL A 202 -7.74 -5.27 16.68
C VAL A 202 -6.30 -5.79 16.61
N ALA A 203 -6.12 -7.10 16.77
CA ALA A 203 -4.83 -7.74 16.61
C ALA A 203 -4.38 -7.71 15.14
N ASP A 204 -3.07 -7.65 14.89
CA ASP A 204 -2.53 -7.45 13.54
C ASP A 204 -2.91 -8.58 12.57
N GLU A 205 -3.01 -9.79 13.10
CA GLU A 205 -3.33 -11.03 12.39
C GLU A 205 -4.80 -11.10 11.99
N GLN A 206 -5.66 -10.34 12.65
CA GLN A 206 -7.11 -10.30 12.39
C GLN A 206 -7.48 -9.25 11.34
N ILE A 207 -6.55 -8.34 10.99
CA ILE A 207 -6.79 -7.29 10.02
C ILE A 207 -6.63 -7.89 8.62
N HIS A 208 -7.75 -7.97 7.90
CA HIS A 208 -7.77 -8.40 6.51
C HIS A 208 -7.75 -7.17 5.59
N LEU A 209 -6.74 -7.10 4.74
CA LEU A 209 -6.60 -6.07 3.70
C LEU A 209 -6.64 -6.76 2.34
N ALA A 210 -7.43 -6.23 1.41
CA ALA A 210 -7.59 -6.76 0.05
C ALA A 210 -7.61 -5.63 -0.98
N GLY A 211 -7.51 -5.98 -2.26
CA GLY A 211 -7.59 -5.05 -3.40
C GLY A 211 -6.29 -4.97 -4.21
N PRO A 212 -6.31 -4.33 -5.39
CA PRO A 212 -5.19 -4.34 -6.34
C PRO A 212 -3.86 -3.86 -5.73
N VAL A 213 -3.93 -2.89 -4.80
CA VAL A 213 -2.76 -2.36 -4.09
C VAL A 213 -2.10 -3.44 -3.23
N MET A 214 -2.90 -4.30 -2.58
CA MET A 214 -2.39 -5.40 -1.76
C MET A 214 -1.78 -6.51 -2.61
N ASP A 215 -2.35 -6.81 -3.78
CA ASP A 215 -1.82 -7.81 -4.71
C ASP A 215 -0.43 -7.39 -5.23
N GLY A 216 -0.28 -6.12 -5.60
CA GLY A 216 1.03 -5.55 -5.95
C GLY A 216 2.01 -5.55 -4.79
N LEU A 217 1.59 -5.08 -3.61
CA LEU A 217 2.47 -4.98 -2.43
C LEU A 217 2.94 -6.35 -1.92
N THR A 218 2.09 -7.37 -1.95
CA THR A 218 2.49 -8.73 -1.57
C THR A 218 3.52 -9.30 -2.55
N THR A 219 3.37 -9.01 -3.84
CA THR A 219 4.34 -9.35 -4.87
C THR A 219 5.68 -8.64 -4.66
N ASP A 220 5.68 -7.35 -4.33
CA ASP A 220 6.91 -6.62 -4.00
C ASP A 220 7.62 -7.24 -2.79
N ARG A 221 6.87 -7.50 -1.71
CA ARG A 221 7.41 -8.07 -0.46
C ARG A 221 7.96 -9.48 -0.67
N ALA A 222 7.27 -10.31 -1.45
CA ALA A 222 7.74 -11.64 -1.80
C ALA A 222 9.03 -11.59 -2.64
N SER A 223 9.11 -10.64 -3.58
CA SER A 223 10.30 -10.42 -4.42
C SER A 223 11.49 -9.97 -3.57
N HIS A 224 11.29 -8.96 -2.71
CA HIS A 224 12.33 -8.49 -1.79
C HIS A 224 12.79 -9.60 -0.84
N ARG A 225 11.85 -10.37 -0.27
CA ARG A 225 12.16 -11.50 0.62
C ARG A 225 13.00 -12.57 -0.07
N SER A 226 12.67 -12.88 -1.33
CA SER A 226 13.43 -13.84 -2.13
C SER A 226 14.84 -13.31 -2.39
N LEU A 227 14.98 -12.04 -2.78
CA LEU A 227 16.28 -11.42 -3.01
C LEU A 227 17.14 -11.45 -1.74
N THR A 228 16.60 -11.05 -0.59
CA THR A 228 17.36 -11.04 0.68
C THR A 228 17.72 -12.44 1.18
N ASN A 229 16.84 -13.43 0.98
CA ASN A 229 17.09 -14.80 1.44
C ASN A 229 18.12 -15.52 0.57
N PHE A 230 18.10 -15.32 -0.75
CA PHE A 230 18.95 -16.06 -1.69
C PHE A 230 20.23 -15.33 -2.09
N ALA A 231 20.35 -14.01 -1.93
CA ALA A 231 21.55 -13.26 -2.33
C ALA A 231 22.82 -13.70 -1.60
N GLY A 232 22.75 -13.92 -0.28
CA GLY A 232 23.91 -14.37 0.50
C GLY A 232 24.38 -15.78 0.11
N PRO A 233 23.49 -16.79 0.12
CA PRO A 233 23.82 -18.15 -0.31
C PRO A 233 24.33 -18.23 -1.75
N SER A 234 23.72 -17.49 -2.69
CA SER A 234 24.17 -17.50 -4.09
C SER A 234 25.54 -16.86 -4.25
N ALA A 235 25.79 -15.72 -3.61
CA ALA A 235 27.09 -15.06 -3.61
C ALA A 235 28.20 -15.96 -3.06
N LEU A 236 27.92 -16.71 -1.98
CA LEU A 236 28.86 -17.67 -1.42
C LEU A 236 29.18 -18.81 -2.40
N ILE A 237 28.15 -19.39 -3.03
CA ILE A 237 28.34 -20.46 -4.01
C ILE A 237 29.18 -19.96 -5.19
N ILE A 238 28.86 -18.77 -5.74
CA ILE A 238 29.61 -18.16 -6.84
C ILE A 238 31.07 -17.93 -6.43
N PHE A 239 31.32 -17.38 -5.24
CA PHE A 239 32.67 -17.16 -4.72
C PHE A 239 33.46 -18.47 -4.59
N LEU A 240 32.85 -19.53 -4.07
CA LEU A 240 33.49 -20.85 -3.94
C LEU A 240 33.82 -21.45 -5.31
N ILE A 241 32.94 -21.31 -6.30
CA ILE A 241 33.19 -21.76 -7.68
C ILE A 241 34.34 -20.95 -8.30
N CYS A 242 34.36 -19.62 -8.12
CA CYS A 242 35.46 -18.77 -8.59
C CYS A 242 36.80 -19.15 -7.95
N TRP A 243 36.82 -19.38 -6.63
CA TRP A 243 38.02 -19.82 -5.92
C TRP A 243 38.49 -21.19 -6.43
N TRP A 244 37.59 -22.15 -6.58
CA TRP A 244 37.92 -23.48 -7.10
C TRP A 244 38.51 -23.41 -8.52
N SER A 245 37.90 -22.63 -9.41
CA SER A 245 38.31 -22.49 -10.80
C SER A 245 39.69 -21.83 -10.95
N LEU A 246 39.94 -20.75 -10.19
CA LEU A 246 41.18 -19.98 -10.28
C LEU A 246 42.32 -20.55 -9.40
N ARG A 247 42.02 -21.54 -8.54
CA ARG A 247 42.95 -22.18 -7.59
C ARG A 247 43.73 -21.20 -6.70
N SER A 248 43.27 -19.95 -6.61
CA SER A 248 43.91 -18.86 -5.90
C SER A 248 42.84 -17.96 -5.29
N LEU A 249 42.92 -17.78 -3.97
CA LEU A 249 41.95 -16.98 -3.22
C LEU A 249 41.99 -15.51 -3.65
N LEU A 250 43.18 -14.96 -3.91
CA LEU A 250 43.35 -13.57 -4.31
C LEU A 250 42.72 -13.31 -5.69
N SER A 251 43.01 -14.18 -6.67
CA SER A 251 42.45 -14.05 -8.02
C SER A 251 40.93 -14.22 -8.01
N GLY A 252 40.41 -15.19 -7.24
CA GLY A 252 38.97 -15.40 -7.05
C GLY A 252 38.28 -14.18 -6.44
N ALA A 253 38.87 -13.59 -5.39
CA ALA A 253 38.35 -12.39 -4.76
C ALA A 253 38.35 -11.18 -5.71
N VAL A 254 39.40 -10.98 -6.51
CA VAL A 254 39.46 -9.88 -7.48
C VAL A 254 38.33 -9.98 -8.51
N VAL A 255 38.11 -11.17 -9.09
CA VAL A 255 37.04 -11.39 -10.08
C VAL A 255 35.66 -11.20 -9.45
N PHE A 256 35.44 -11.79 -8.27
CA PHE A 256 34.17 -11.67 -7.56
C PHE A 256 33.83 -10.21 -7.19
N LEU A 257 34.80 -9.47 -6.64
CA LEU A 257 34.61 -8.06 -6.29
C LEU A 257 34.37 -7.18 -7.52
N ALA A 258 35.05 -7.47 -8.64
CA ALA A 258 34.80 -6.78 -9.89
C ALA A 258 33.37 -7.01 -10.40
N ALA A 259 32.86 -8.25 -10.33
CA ALA A 259 31.49 -8.57 -10.69
C ALA A 259 30.47 -7.82 -9.80
N CYS A 260 30.63 -7.87 -8.47
CA CYS A 260 29.79 -7.13 -7.54
C CYS A 260 29.81 -5.62 -7.79
N PHE A 261 30.98 -5.07 -8.13
CA PHE A 261 31.13 -3.65 -8.47
C PHE A 261 30.36 -3.31 -9.74
N CYS A 262 30.52 -4.08 -10.82
CA CYS A 262 29.79 -3.87 -12.07
C CYS A 262 28.27 -3.95 -11.87
N GLN A 263 27.80 -4.94 -11.12
CA GLN A 263 26.39 -5.09 -10.76
C GLN A 263 25.87 -3.89 -9.96
N SER A 264 26.66 -3.39 -8.99
CA SER A 264 26.27 -2.24 -8.18
C SER A 264 26.19 -0.96 -9.00
N VAL A 265 27.14 -0.73 -9.91
CA VAL A 265 27.13 0.42 -10.83
C VAL A 265 25.91 0.37 -11.74
N LEU A 266 25.57 -0.81 -12.27
CA LEU A 266 24.40 -1.00 -13.14
C LEU A 266 23.09 -0.66 -12.41
N LEU A 267 22.94 -1.15 -11.18
CA LEU A 267 21.75 -0.87 -10.37
C LEU A 267 21.66 0.61 -9.94
N ALA A 268 22.80 1.23 -9.61
CA ALA A 268 22.84 2.67 -9.35
C ALA A 268 22.50 3.50 -10.60
N ALA A 269 22.95 3.08 -11.79
CA ALA A 269 22.64 3.77 -13.04
C ALA A 269 21.14 3.75 -13.37
N ILE A 270 20.43 2.67 -13.05
CA ILE A 270 18.97 2.59 -13.19
C ILE A 270 18.28 3.68 -12.37
N TYR A 271 18.70 3.87 -11.11
CA TYR A 271 18.17 4.94 -10.27
C TYR A 271 18.48 6.33 -10.84
N TYR A 272 19.74 6.60 -11.21
CA TYR A 272 20.15 7.92 -11.70
C TYR A 272 19.58 8.28 -13.08
N THR A 273 19.19 7.29 -13.87
CA THR A 273 18.49 7.51 -15.16
C THR A 273 16.99 7.76 -14.98
N GLY A 274 16.48 7.72 -13.74
CA GLY A 274 15.06 7.92 -13.43
C GLY A 274 14.16 6.76 -13.82
N GLN A 275 14.75 5.60 -14.15
CA GLN A 275 14.00 4.40 -14.48
C GLN A 275 13.55 3.71 -13.19
N LYS A 276 12.29 3.29 -13.14
CA LYS A 276 11.77 2.48 -12.03
C LYS A 276 12.19 1.02 -12.23
N LEU A 277 12.61 0.37 -11.16
CA LEU A 277 12.93 -1.06 -11.18
C LEU A 277 11.62 -1.85 -11.36
N SER A 278 11.36 -2.32 -12.58
CA SER A 278 10.21 -3.21 -12.84
C SER A 278 10.52 -4.63 -12.36
N ALA A 279 9.49 -5.47 -12.22
CA ALA A 279 9.67 -6.88 -11.85
C ALA A 279 10.49 -7.69 -12.87
N LEU A 280 10.65 -7.22 -14.10
CA LEU A 280 11.57 -7.85 -15.06
C LEU A 280 13.02 -7.43 -14.79
N LEU A 281 13.23 -6.17 -14.41
CA LEU A 281 14.55 -5.61 -14.14
C LEU A 281 15.17 -6.16 -12.83
N ILE A 282 14.35 -6.61 -11.89
CA ILE A 282 14.83 -7.18 -10.60
C ILE A 282 15.60 -8.50 -10.78
N ILE A 283 15.47 -9.16 -11.94
CA ILE A 283 16.17 -10.41 -12.29
C ILE A 283 17.56 -10.13 -12.88
N LEU A 284 17.81 -8.89 -13.33
CA LEU A 284 19.06 -8.50 -13.96
C LEU A 284 20.29 -8.62 -13.03
N PRO A 285 20.24 -8.20 -11.75
CA PRO A 285 21.41 -8.30 -10.88
C PRO A 285 21.84 -9.75 -10.60
N PRO A 286 20.94 -10.73 -10.38
CA PRO A 286 21.31 -12.15 -10.30
C PRO A 286 21.86 -12.79 -11.60
N LEU A 287 21.66 -12.17 -12.76
CA LEU A 287 22.06 -12.73 -14.06
C LEU A 287 23.50 -12.36 -14.45
N VAL A 288 24.06 -11.31 -13.83
CA VAL A 288 25.45 -10.85 -13.98
C VAL A 288 26.35 -11.60 -13.02
#